data_AF-A0A951YEY4-F1
#
_entry.id   AF-A0A951YEY4-F1
#
_cell.length_a   1.000
_cell.length_b   1.000
_cell.length_c   1.000
_cell.angle_alpha   90.00
_cell.angle_beta   90.00
_cell.angle_gamma   90.00
#
_symmetry.space_group_name_H-M   'P 1'
#
loop_
_entity.id
_entity.type
_entity.pdbx_description
1 polymer ?
#
loop_
_entity_poly.entity_id
_entity_poly.type
_entity_poly.pdbx_seq_one_letter_code
_entity_poly.pdbx_strand_id
1 'polypeptide(L)' 'MKSAENILIVLGYPADNDGNPGPILKARLDKAIELYRNGVARKIIVTGAAVDNEFVESEVMAVYLVHNGIPH' A
#
# COMPACT_ATOMS: atom_id res chain seq x y z
N MET A 1 -4.35 23.45 19.09
CA MET A 1 -4.53 22.01 19.40
C MET A 1 -4.30 21.23 18.12
N LYS A 2 -3.25 20.41 18.00
CA LYS A 2 -3.08 19.53 16.83
C LYS A 2 -4.11 18.39 16.96
N SER A 3 -4.99 18.24 15.97
CA SER A 3 -5.84 17.06 15.84
C SER A 3 -4.94 15.84 15.64
N ALA A 4 -5.26 14.72 16.30
CA ALA A 4 -4.56 13.46 16.06
C ALA A 4 -4.80 13.04 14.60
N GLU A 5 -3.72 12.85 13.83
CA GLU A 5 -3.82 12.35 12.46
C GLU A 5 -3.77 10.82 12.49
N ASN A 6 -4.80 10.18 11.93
CA ASN A 6 -4.79 8.74 11.69
C ASN A 6 -3.94 8.43 10.46
N ILE A 7 -3.13 7.37 10.55
CA ILE A 7 -2.25 6.88 9.48
C ILE A 7 -2.52 5.39 9.29
N LEU A 8 -2.67 4.96 8.03
CA LEU A 8 -2.73 3.55 7.67
C LEU A 8 -1.32 3.05 7.39
N ILE A 9 -0.93 1.93 8.00
CA ILE A 9 0.33 1.25 7.70
C ILE A 9 -0.03 -0.08 7.03
N VAL A 10 0.39 -0.24 5.77
CA VAL A 10 0.19 -1.46 5.00
C VAL A 10 1.48 -2.25 5.01
N LEU A 11 1.43 -3.44 5.62
CA LEU A 11 2.55 -4.35 5.66
C LEU A 11 2.74 -5.04 4.31
N GLY A 12 3.97 -5.04 3.85
CA GLY A 12 4.43 -5.69 2.63
C GLY A 12 4.26 -7.19 2.68
N TYR A 13 4.30 -7.76 1.49
CA TYR A 13 4.24 -9.17 1.22
C TYR A 13 4.86 -9.38 -0.16
N PRO A 14 5.53 -10.52 -0.41
CA PRO A 14 6.14 -10.77 -1.71
C PRO A 14 5.18 -10.52 -2.87
N ALA A 15 5.63 -9.70 -3.82
CA ALA A 15 5.01 -9.57 -5.13
C ALA A 15 5.16 -10.89 -5.88
N ASP A 16 4.31 -11.11 -6.88
CA ASP A 16 4.50 -12.25 -7.78
C ASP A 16 5.73 -12.04 -8.69
N ASN A 17 6.06 -13.09 -9.44
CA ASN A 17 7.22 -13.10 -10.34
C ASN A 17 7.10 -12.07 -11.48
N ASP A 18 5.90 -11.54 -11.73
CA ASP A 18 5.62 -10.54 -12.76
C ASP A 18 5.63 -9.11 -12.19
N GLY A 19 5.98 -8.93 -10.92
CA GLY A 19 6.02 -7.64 -10.25
C GLY A 19 4.62 -7.08 -9.92
N ASN A 20 3.59 -7.92 -9.87
CA ASN A 20 2.25 -7.53 -9.46
C ASN A 20 2.00 -7.89 -7.99
N PRO A 21 1.08 -7.16 -7.31
CA PRO A 21 0.66 -7.57 -5.99
C PRO A 21 -0.13 -8.88 -6.08
N GLY A 22 0.43 -9.94 -5.51
CA GLY A 22 -0.29 -11.20 -5.33
C GLY A 22 -1.56 -11.05 -4.47
N PRO A 23 -2.41 -12.08 -4.38
CA PRO A 23 -3.75 -11.97 -3.77
C PRO A 23 -3.76 -11.39 -2.35
N ILE A 24 -2.76 -11.75 -1.54
CA ILE A 24 -2.63 -11.25 -0.16
C ILE A 24 -2.27 -9.77 -0.14
N LEU A 25 -1.27 -9.37 -0.93
CA LEU A 25 -0.83 -7.97 -1.00
C LEU A 25 -1.95 -7.09 -1.55
N LYS A 26 -2.62 -7.55 -2.60
CA LYS A 26 -3.76 -6.87 -3.21
C LYS A 26 -4.88 -6.64 -2.20
N ALA A 27 -5.27 -7.67 -1.44
CA ALA A 27 -6.33 -7.54 -0.44
C ALA A 27 -6.00 -6.48 0.65
N ARG A 28 -4.73 -6.39 1.06
CA ARG A 28 -4.28 -5.36 2.02
C ARG A 28 -4.36 -3.95 1.42
N LEU A 29 -3.90 -3.79 0.18
CA LEU A 29 -3.94 -2.51 -0.52
C LEU A 29 -5.38 -2.06 -0.79
N ASP A 30 -6.26 -2.98 -1.19
CA ASP A 30 -7.69 -2.71 -1.39
C ASP A 30 -8.35 -2.23 -0.11
N LYS A 31 -8.04 -2.86 1.03
CA LYS A 31 -8.56 -2.41 2.32
C LYS A 31 -8.03 -1.03 2.71
N ALA A 32 -6.77 -0.73 2.42
CA ALA A 32 -6.20 0.58 2.68
C ALA A 32 -6.88 1.68 1.83
N ILE A 33 -7.16 1.39 0.56
CA ILE A 33 -7.90 2.29 -0.35
C ILE A 33 -9.32 2.54 0.17
N GLU A 34 -10.03 1.49 0.61
CA GLU A 34 -11.36 1.61 1.20
C GLU A 34 -11.36 2.55 2.41
N LEU A 35 -10.42 2.34 3.35
CA LEU A 35 -10.31 3.14 4.57
C LEU A 35 -9.92 4.60 4.26
N TYR A 36 -9.04 4.83 3.29
CA TYR A 36 -8.69 6.16 2.83
C TYR A 36 -9.90 6.90 2.24
N ARG A 37 -10.65 6.25 1.34
CA ARG A 37 -11.84 6.82 0.70
C ARG A 37 -12.96 7.09 1.70
N ASN A 38 -13.07 6.28 2.74
CA ASN A 38 -14.00 6.49 3.86
C ASN A 38 -13.56 7.58 4.85
N GLY A 39 -12.41 8.23 4.63
CA GLY A 39 -11.92 9.31 5.47
C GLY A 39 -11.36 8.87 6.82
N VAL A 40 -11.11 7.57 7.02
CA VAL A 40 -10.57 7.03 8.28
C VAL A 40 -9.16 7.58 8.54
N ALA A 41 -8.38 7.77 7.47
CA ALA A 41 -7.04 8.32 7.50
C ALA A 41 -6.75 9.02 6.15
N ARG A 42 -5.90 10.05 6.19
CA ARG A 42 -5.50 10.81 5.00
C ARG A 42 -4.12 10.45 4.47
N LYS A 43 -3.44 9.50 5.11
CA LYS A 43 -2.09 9.06 4.78
C LYS A 43 -2.02 7.54 4.82
N ILE A 44 -1.38 6.98 3.81
CA ILE A 44 -1.04 5.57 3.72
C ILE A 44 0.48 5.48 3.70
N ILE A 45 1.05 4.68 4.57
CA ILE A 45 2.46 4.29 4.56
C ILE A 45 2.50 2.82 4.18
N VAL A 46 3.27 2.50 3.16
CA VAL A 46 3.55 1.11 2.77
C VAL A 46 4.92 0.72 3.32
N THR A 47 5.05 -0.48 3.86
CA THR A 47 6.33 -1.00 4.36
C THR A 47 6.67 -2.28 3.64
N GLY A 48 7.86 -2.39 3.07
CA GLY A 48 8.29 -3.55 2.33
C GLY A 48 9.76 -3.40 1.96
N ALA A 49 10.48 -4.51 1.87
CA ALA A 49 11.87 -4.56 1.43
C ALA A 49 11.95 -5.47 0.20
N ALA A 50 13.02 -5.38 -0.58
CA ALA A 50 13.28 -6.37 -1.62
C ALA A 50 13.64 -7.69 -0.92
N VAL A 51 12.69 -8.61 -0.81
CA VAL A 51 12.94 -9.96 -0.33
C VAL A 51 13.00 -10.86 -1.56
N ASP A 52 14.23 -11.12 -2.02
CA ASP A 52 14.57 -12.18 -2.98
C ASP A 52 14.01 -12.08 -4.41
N ASN A 53 13.48 -10.92 -4.83
CA ASN A 53 13.07 -10.64 -6.21
C ASN A 53 13.63 -9.28 -6.69
N GLU A 54 13.85 -9.13 -8.00
CA GLU A 54 14.32 -7.87 -8.63
C GLU A 54 13.35 -6.69 -8.47
N PHE A 55 12.12 -6.94 -8.02
CA PHE A 55 11.09 -5.93 -7.78
C PHE A 55 11.05 -5.50 -6.31
N VAL A 56 11.20 -4.20 -6.07
CA VAL A 56 11.04 -3.62 -4.74
C VAL A 56 9.56 -3.62 -4.38
N GLU A 57 9.13 -4.45 -3.43
CA GLU A 57 7.72 -4.60 -3.02
C GLU A 57 7.02 -3.26 -2.75
N SER A 58 7.73 -2.32 -2.12
CA SER A 58 7.20 -1.00 -1.80
C SER A 58 6.93 -0.14 -3.03
N GLU A 59 7.68 -0.30 -4.12
CA GLU A 59 7.40 0.36 -5.41
C GLU A 59 6.14 -0.22 -6.05
N VAL A 60 6.01 -1.55 -6.06
CA VAL A 60 4.79 -2.24 -6.55
C VAL A 60 3.56 -1.75 -5.80
N MET A 61 3.64 -1.64 -4.47
CA MET A 61 2.57 -1.13 -3.62
C MET A 61 2.25 0.34 -3.93
N ALA A 62 3.26 1.19 -4.10
CA ALA A 62 3.06 2.61 -4.42
C ALA A 62 2.39 2.79 -5.79
N VAL A 63 2.86 2.07 -6.82
CA VAL A 63 2.26 2.09 -8.17
C VAL A 63 0.80 1.64 -8.11
N TYR A 64 0.50 0.57 -7.37
CA TYR A 64 -0.88 0.09 -7.21
C TYR A 64 -1.79 1.14 -6.59
N LEU A 65 -1.34 1.82 -5.53
CA LEU A 65 -2.11 2.87 -4.86
C LEU A 65 -2.38 4.07 -5.79
N VAL A 66 -1.35 4.51 -6.53
CA VAL A 66 -1.47 5.62 -7.50
C VAL A 66 -2.42 5.29 -8.64
N HIS A 67 -2.33 4.08 -9.22
CA HIS A 67 -3.28 3.62 -10.23
C HIS A 67 -4.73 3.58 -9.72
N ASN A 68 -4.94 3.43 -8.41
CA ASN A 68 -6.25 3.45 -7.77
C ASN A 68 -6.68 4.85 -7.27
N GLY A 69 -5.96 5.91 -7.67
CA GLY A 69 -6.31 7.30 -7.39
C GLY A 69 -5.91 7.78 -6.00
N ILE A 70 -5.01 7.06 -5.31
CA ILE A 70 -4.37 7.56 -4.09
C ILE A 70 -3.16 8.42 -4.49
N PRO A 71 -3.10 9.70 -4.09
CA PRO A 71 -1.98 10.57 -4.45
C PRO A 71 -0.68 10.19 -3.72
N HIS A 72 0.46 10.59 -4.29
CA HIS A 72 1.79 10.55 -3.66
C HIS A 72 1.88 11.46 -2.43
#